data_AF-A0A7J9GKR3-F1
#
_entry.id   AF-A0A7J9GKR3-F1
#
_cell.length_a   1.000
_cell.length_b   1.000
_cell.length_c   1.000
_cell.angle_alpha   90.00
_cell.angle_beta   90.00
_cell.angle_gamma   90.00
#
_symmetry.space_group_name_H-M   'P 1'
#
loop_
_entity.id
_entity.type
_entity.pdbx_description
1 polymer ?
#
loop_
_entity_poly.entity_id
_entity_poly.type
_entity_poly.pdbx_seq_one_letter_code
_entity_poly.pdbx_strand_id
1 'polypeptide(L)'
;MCAKEYERRQEMATAALSYKCVEVAYMRIVYCKHSASSRDLKELQGTVQMVPQGESPSSSISDVDNNLNNQATVDKAPLAKGNASYVAGTHALVARNRPSFGRLLDFTQDVSSAMEASRKSLTCFMAATSSLEAAQNIECITSVRKVIDFSFQDVDELACLVEQAMQAIRRSDLGSTRD
;
A
#
# COMPACT_ATOMS: atom_id res chain seq x y z
N MET A 1 17.58 -3.07 8.73
CA MET A 1 18.43 -2.44 9.77
C MET A 1 19.72 -1.83 9.20
N CYS A 2 20.30 -2.32 8.10
CA CYS A 2 21.56 -1.79 7.56
C CYS A 2 21.45 -0.39 6.90
N ALA A 3 20.41 -0.14 6.08
CA ALA A 3 20.27 1.12 5.34
C ALA A 3 20.30 2.38 6.24
N LYS A 4 19.55 2.35 7.35
CA LYS A 4 19.47 3.45 8.31
C LYS A 4 20.78 3.65 9.09
N GLU A 5 21.56 2.59 9.30
CA GLU A 5 22.86 2.69 9.94
C GLU A 5 23.91 3.31 9.00
N TYR A 6 23.89 2.95 7.72
CA TYR A 6 24.71 3.63 6.70
C TYR A 6 24.39 5.11 6.57
N GLU A 7 23.09 5.45 6.57
CA GLU A 7 22.63 6.84 6.57
C GLU A 7 23.13 7.61 7.80
N ARG A 8 23.08 7.00 9.00
CA ARG A 8 23.62 7.58 10.24
C ARG A 8 25.12 7.85 10.16
N ARG A 9 25.87 6.98 9.46
CA ARG A 9 27.32 7.11 9.23
C ARG A 9 27.69 8.02 8.07
N GLN A 10 26.70 8.60 7.37
CA GLN A 10 26.90 9.40 6.17
C GLN A 10 27.47 8.60 4.97
N GLU A 11 27.36 7.27 5.00
CA GLU A 11 27.74 6.38 3.89
C GLU A 11 26.61 6.35 2.83
N MET A 12 26.35 7.50 2.20
CA MET A 12 25.13 7.74 1.40
C MET A 12 25.00 6.81 0.18
N ALA A 13 26.10 6.47 -0.49
CA ALA A 13 26.07 5.54 -1.61
C ALA A 13 25.63 4.14 -1.15
N THR A 14 26.20 3.63 -0.06
CA THR A 14 25.84 2.34 0.54
C THR A 14 24.42 2.33 1.10
N ALA A 15 23.99 3.45 1.70
CA ALA A 15 22.62 3.64 2.16
C ALA A 15 21.63 3.55 0.99
N ALA A 16 21.94 4.19 -0.14
CA ALA A 16 21.11 4.14 -1.35
C ALA A 16 20.96 2.71 -1.86
N LEU A 17 22.08 1.97 -2.03
CA LEU A 17 22.05 0.56 -2.43
C LEU A 17 21.19 -0.29 -1.48
N SER A 18 21.37 -0.09 -0.17
CA SER A 18 20.62 -0.82 0.86
C SER A 18 19.11 -0.52 0.81
N TYR A 19 18.72 0.74 0.63
CA TYR A 19 17.31 1.11 0.47
C TYR A 19 16.72 0.59 -0.83
N LYS A 20 17.48 0.53 -1.93
CA LYS A 20 17.04 -0.12 -3.18
C LYS A 20 16.77 -1.61 -2.99
N CYS A 21 17.61 -2.33 -2.25
CA CYS A 21 17.34 -3.73 -1.91
C CYS A 21 16.04 -3.89 -1.09
N VAL A 22 15.77 -2.96 -0.16
CA VAL A 22 14.51 -2.95 0.61
C VAL A 22 13.30 -2.68 -0.28
N GLU A 23 13.39 -1.71 -1.20
CA GLU A 23 12.36 -1.45 -2.22
C GLU A 23 12.05 -2.72 -3.01
N VAL A 24 13.06 -3.36 -3.59
CA VAL A 24 12.88 -4.57 -4.38
C VAL A 24 12.27 -5.70 -3.56
N ALA A 25 12.72 -5.91 -2.32
CA ALA A 25 12.15 -6.92 -1.43
C ALA A 25 10.64 -6.72 -1.22
N TYR A 26 10.20 -5.49 -0.90
CA TYR A 26 8.78 -5.21 -0.76
C TYR A 26 8.02 -5.31 -2.09
N MET A 27 8.60 -4.84 -3.20
CA MET A 27 7.98 -4.98 -4.53
C MET A 27 7.76 -6.44 -4.93
N ARG A 28 8.70 -7.33 -4.60
CA ARG A 28 8.53 -8.78 -4.79
C ARG A 28 7.38 -9.34 -3.97
N ILE A 29 7.28 -8.95 -2.69
CA ILE A 29 6.18 -9.35 -1.81
C ILE A 29 4.82 -8.90 -2.37
N VAL A 30 4.72 -7.62 -2.74
CA VAL A 30 3.52 -7.02 -3.35
C VAL A 30 3.14 -7.77 -4.63
N TYR A 31 4.11 -8.02 -5.51
CA TYR A 31 3.87 -8.72 -6.77
C TYR A 31 3.31 -10.14 -6.54
N CYS A 32 3.87 -10.89 -5.58
CA CYS A 32 3.37 -12.22 -5.24
C CYS A 32 1.96 -12.19 -4.62
N LYS A 33 1.61 -11.14 -3.87
CA LYS A 33 0.29 -10.99 -3.21
C LYS A 33 -0.80 -10.45 -4.16
N HIS A 34 -0.43 -9.83 -5.28
CA HIS A 34 -1.35 -9.05 -6.13
C HIS A 34 -2.63 -9.79 -6.55
N SER A 35 -2.53 -11.06 -6.96
CA SER A 35 -3.69 -11.84 -7.40
C SER A 35 -4.67 -12.13 -6.25
N ALA A 36 -4.17 -12.40 -5.04
CA ALA A 36 -4.98 -12.61 -3.86
C ALA A 36 -5.65 -11.30 -3.41
N SER A 37 -4.89 -10.20 -3.33
CA SER A 37 -5.41 -8.89 -2.93
C SER A 37 -6.45 -8.34 -3.91
N SER A 38 -6.31 -8.60 -5.22
CA SER A 38 -7.31 -8.21 -6.22
C SER A 38 -8.64 -8.95 -6.04
N ARG A 39 -8.60 -10.23 -5.65
CA ARG A 39 -9.82 -10.99 -5.32
C ARG A 39 -10.46 -10.49 -4.04
N ASP A 40 -9.67 -10.28 -3.00
CA ASP A 40 -10.15 -9.76 -1.71
C ASP A 40 -10.85 -8.41 -1.90
N LEU A 41 -10.26 -7.51 -2.71
CA LEU A 41 -10.88 -6.22 -3.03
C LEU A 41 -12.24 -6.37 -3.73
N LYS A 42 -12.34 -7.27 -4.72
CA LYS A 42 -13.59 -7.52 -5.45
C LYS A 42 -14.68 -8.12 -4.55
N GLU A 43 -14.32 -9.06 -3.69
CA GLU A 43 -15.24 -9.67 -2.72
C GLU A 43 -15.79 -8.62 -1.74
N LEU A 44 -14.91 -7.76 -1.23
CA LEU A 44 -15.26 -6.67 -0.32
C LEU A 44 -16.17 -5.64 -1.02
N GLN A 45 -15.83 -5.21 -2.23
CA GLN A 45 -16.64 -4.26 -3.00
C GLN A 45 -18.04 -4.82 -3.28
N GLY A 46 -18.15 -6.10 -3.67
CA GLY A 46 -19.45 -6.76 -3.88
C GLY A 46 -20.28 -6.82 -2.61
N THR A 47 -19.65 -7.03 -1.45
CA THR A 47 -20.35 -7.05 -0.16
C THR A 47 -20.85 -5.66 0.25
N VAL A 48 -20.06 -4.61 0.02
CA VAL A 48 -20.44 -3.22 0.33
C VAL A 48 -21.58 -2.73 -0.59
N GLN A 49 -21.59 -3.13 -1.86
CA GLN A 49 -22.68 -2.80 -2.79
C GLN A 49 -23.99 -3.55 -2.52
N MET A 50 -23.96 -4.65 -1.77
CA MET A 50 -25.16 -5.42 -1.40
C MET A 50 -25.92 -4.85 -0.20
N VAL A 51 -25.51 -3.71 0.36
CA VAL A 51 -26.35 -2.96 1.31
C VAL A 51 -27.56 -2.41 0.54
N PRO A 52 -28.81 -2.79 0.86
CA PRO A 52 -29.95 -2.46 0.02
C PRO A 52 -30.16 -0.95 -0.10
N GLN A 53 -30.24 -0.45 -1.33
CA GLN A 53 -30.96 0.79 -1.64
C GLN A 53 -32.47 0.54 -1.38
N GLY A 54 -32.89 0.57 -0.12
CA GLY A 54 -34.21 1.12 0.20
C GLY A 54 -33.98 2.62 0.35
N GLU A 55 -34.64 3.52 -0.37
CA GLU A 55 -36.07 3.56 -0.67
C GLU A 55 -36.28 4.15 -2.08
N SER A 56 -37.22 3.60 -2.84
CA SER A 56 -37.82 4.33 -3.97
C SER A 56 -38.59 5.53 -3.42
N PRO A 57 -38.55 6.73 -4.04
CA PRO A 57 -39.44 7.81 -3.63
C PRO A 57 -40.87 7.38 -3.98
N SER A 58 -41.74 7.29 -2.99
CA SER A 58 -43.17 7.04 -3.18
C SER A 58 -43.74 7.99 -4.24
N SER A 59 -44.15 7.42 -5.37
CA SER A 59 -44.96 8.10 -6.36
C SER A 59 -46.39 7.55 -6.32
N SER A 60 -47.34 8.49 -6.33
CA SER A 60 -48.78 8.33 -6.53
C SER A 60 -49.64 7.84 -5.36
N ILE A 61 -50.35 8.79 -4.75
CA ILE A 61 -51.75 8.59 -4.34
C ILE A 61 -52.51 9.83 -4.84
N SER A 62 -53.26 9.69 -5.92
CA SER A 62 -54.24 10.68 -6.38
C SER A 62 -55.58 10.41 -5.69
N ASP A 63 -56.21 11.48 -5.24
CA ASP A 63 -57.53 11.54 -4.62
C ASP A 63 -58.61 10.75 -5.37
N VAL A 64 -59.29 9.84 -4.67
CA VAL A 64 -60.72 9.55 -4.87
C VAL A 64 -61.34 9.25 -3.51
N ASP A 65 -62.09 10.22 -3.00
CA ASP A 65 -63.08 10.07 -1.94
C ASP A 65 -64.16 9.06 -2.37
N ASN A 66 -64.50 8.06 -1.54
CA ASN A 66 -65.86 7.52 -1.53
C ASN A 66 -66.25 6.92 -0.18
N ASN A 67 -67.44 7.31 0.24
CA ASN A 67 -67.98 7.39 1.60
C ASN A 67 -68.82 6.15 2.02
N LEU A 68 -69.04 6.04 3.35
CA LEU A 68 -70.07 5.31 4.12
C LEU A 68 -69.89 3.78 4.36
N ASN A 69 -69.54 3.37 5.59
CA ASN A 69 -70.50 3.18 6.71
C ASN A 69 -69.97 2.25 7.84
N ASN A 70 -70.31 2.64 9.07
CA ASN A 70 -70.40 1.88 10.35
C ASN A 70 -69.15 1.53 11.20
N GLN A 71 -68.93 2.43 12.18
CA GLN A 71 -68.93 2.20 13.64
C GLN A 71 -68.22 0.97 14.25
N ALA A 72 -67.20 1.26 15.09
CA ALA A 72 -67.15 0.99 16.55
C ALA A 72 -65.80 0.40 17.06
N THR A 73 -65.03 1.30 17.72
CA THR A 73 -64.40 1.09 19.05
C THR A 73 -63.12 0.24 19.19
N VAL A 74 -61.98 0.95 19.30
CA VAL A 74 -60.90 0.87 20.33
C VAL A 74 -60.32 -0.52 20.69
N ASP A 75 -59.03 -0.78 20.41
CA ASP A 75 -57.89 -0.55 21.33
C ASP A 75 -56.55 -1.18 20.85
N LYS A 76 -55.44 -0.71 21.44
CA LYS A 76 -54.03 -1.17 21.42
C LYS A 76 -53.05 -0.62 20.36
N ALA A 77 -52.27 0.37 20.82
CA ALA A 77 -50.89 0.65 20.42
C ALA A 77 -49.90 -0.42 20.99
N PRO A 78 -48.57 -0.30 20.82
CA PRO A 78 -47.75 -0.10 19.62
C PRO A 78 -46.66 -1.21 19.49
N LEU A 79 -46.19 -1.56 18.29
CA LEU A 79 -44.95 -2.36 18.16
C LEU A 79 -43.92 -1.67 17.26
N ALA A 80 -43.01 -0.98 17.93
CA ALA A 80 -41.70 -0.61 17.40
C ALA A 80 -40.87 -1.87 17.15
N LYS A 81 -40.50 -2.14 15.89
CA LYS A 81 -39.37 -3.01 15.53
C LYS A 81 -39.01 -2.87 14.05
N GLY A 82 -38.15 -1.90 13.73
CA GLY A 82 -37.65 -1.69 12.37
C GLY A 82 -36.13 -1.72 12.22
N ASN A 83 -35.35 -1.43 13.27
CA ASN A 83 -33.96 -0.99 13.06
C ASN A 83 -32.89 -1.95 13.62
N ALA A 84 -33.28 -3.02 14.33
CA ALA A 84 -32.32 -3.96 14.94
C ALA A 84 -31.71 -5.00 13.96
N SER A 85 -32.34 -5.21 12.80
CA SER A 85 -31.93 -6.22 11.81
C SER A 85 -30.68 -5.80 11.03
N TYR A 86 -30.61 -4.52 10.62
CA TYR A 86 -29.53 -3.99 9.79
C TYR A 86 -28.19 -3.94 10.53
N VAL A 87 -28.20 -3.55 11.81
CA VAL A 87 -26.98 -3.45 12.63
C VAL A 87 -26.38 -4.84 12.87
N ALA A 88 -27.20 -5.84 13.21
CA ALA A 88 -26.75 -7.22 13.40
C ALA A 88 -26.23 -7.88 12.10
N GLY A 89 -26.90 -7.64 10.97
CA GLY A 89 -26.46 -8.11 9.65
C GLY A 89 -25.15 -7.46 9.18
N THR A 90 -24.95 -6.18 9.49
CA THR A 90 -23.72 -5.44 9.16
C THR A 90 -22.53 -5.96 9.97
N HIS A 91 -22.71 -6.21 11.28
CA HIS A 91 -21.66 -6.81 12.12
C HIS A 91 -21.29 -8.24 11.66
N ALA A 92 -22.25 -9.04 11.19
CA ALA A 92 -21.98 -10.37 10.65
C ALA A 92 -21.21 -10.33 9.31
N LEU A 93 -21.55 -9.40 8.41
CA LEU A 93 -20.82 -9.17 7.15
C LEU A 93 -19.40 -8.67 7.40
N VAL A 94 -19.20 -7.75 8.34
CA VAL A 94 -17.87 -7.26 8.74
C VAL A 94 -17.03 -8.37 9.39
N ALA A 95 -17.63 -9.19 10.27
CA ALA A 95 -16.93 -10.30 10.91
C ALA A 95 -16.48 -11.37 9.90
N ARG A 96 -17.32 -11.69 8.90
CA ARG A 96 -16.99 -12.63 7.81
C ARG A 96 -15.84 -12.14 6.93
N ASN A 97 -15.78 -10.83 6.67
CA ASN A 97 -14.80 -10.22 5.78
C ASN A 97 -13.51 -9.75 6.47
N ARG A 98 -13.44 -9.84 7.81
CA ARG A 98 -12.31 -9.38 8.62
C ARG A 98 -10.95 -9.91 8.13
N PRO A 99 -10.79 -11.19 7.72
CA PRO A 99 -9.52 -11.68 7.17
C PRO A 99 -9.12 -11.00 5.86
N SER A 100 -10.08 -10.71 4.98
CA SER A 100 -9.84 -10.04 3.69
C SER A 100 -9.43 -8.58 3.88
N PHE A 101 -10.05 -7.88 4.84
CA PHE A 101 -9.59 -6.53 5.24
C PHE A 101 -8.16 -6.56 5.79
N GLY A 102 -7.83 -7.53 6.65
CA GLY A 102 -6.48 -7.68 7.19
C GLY A 102 -5.44 -7.84 6.08
N ARG A 103 -5.67 -8.76 5.15
CA ARG A 103 -4.76 -9.00 4.01
C ARG A 103 -4.61 -7.78 3.10
N LEU A 104 -5.67 -7.00 2.90
CA LEU A 104 -5.62 -5.79 2.07
C LEU A 104 -4.84 -4.66 2.76
N LEU A 105 -4.96 -4.52 4.09
CA LEU A 105 -4.18 -3.58 4.87
C LEU A 105 -2.70 -3.96 4.87
N ASP A 106 -2.37 -5.25 5.07
CA ASP A 106 -1.00 -5.75 4.98
C ASP A 106 -0.39 -5.47 3.58
N PHE A 107 -1.16 -5.73 2.52
CA PHE A 107 -0.75 -5.41 1.15
C PHE A 107 -0.45 -3.92 0.97
N THR A 108 -1.31 -3.05 1.49
CA THR A 108 -1.13 -1.58 1.41
C THR A 108 0.10 -1.13 2.20
N GLN A 109 0.37 -1.76 3.34
CA GLN A 109 1.55 -1.49 4.15
C GLN A 109 2.83 -1.90 3.42
N ASP A 110 2.84 -3.04 2.72
CA ASP A 110 3.97 -3.47 1.91
C ASP A 110 4.25 -2.50 0.75
N VAL A 111 3.19 -2.04 0.05
CA VAL A 111 3.30 -1.02 -1.02
C VAL A 111 3.87 0.28 -0.46
N SER A 112 3.34 0.75 0.67
CA SER A 112 3.81 1.98 1.31
C SER A 112 5.29 1.87 1.72
N SER A 113 5.69 0.70 2.22
CA SER A 113 7.07 0.42 2.60
C SER A 113 8.02 0.38 1.40
N ALA A 114 7.58 -0.19 0.26
CA ALA A 114 8.32 -0.12 -1.00
C ALA A 114 8.53 1.32 -1.47
N MET A 115 7.47 2.13 -1.46
CA MET A 115 7.52 3.53 -1.88
C MET A 115 8.43 4.37 -0.97
N GLU A 116 8.36 4.15 0.35
CA GLU A 116 9.25 4.85 1.28
C GLU A 116 10.71 4.48 1.05
N ALA A 117 11.00 3.19 0.86
CA ALA A 117 12.34 2.71 0.56
C ALA A 117 12.87 3.29 -0.76
N SER A 118 12.04 3.36 -1.81
CA SER A 118 12.42 3.94 -3.09
C SER A 118 12.77 5.42 -2.97
N ARG A 119 11.93 6.20 -2.26
CA ARG A 119 12.20 7.62 -2.00
C ARG A 119 13.51 7.83 -1.24
N LYS A 120 13.76 7.01 -0.21
CA LYS A 120 15.01 7.10 0.56
C LYS A 120 16.23 6.70 -0.28
N SER A 121 16.11 5.66 -1.08
CA SER A 121 17.13 5.21 -2.02
C SER A 121 17.57 6.36 -2.95
N LEU A 122 16.61 7.03 -3.58
CA LEU A 122 16.88 8.18 -4.45
C LEU A 122 17.47 9.37 -3.69
N THR A 123 16.96 9.68 -2.50
CA THR A 123 17.46 10.78 -1.67
C THR A 123 18.93 10.56 -1.30
N CYS A 124 19.27 9.35 -0.83
CA CYS A 124 20.65 8.99 -0.52
C CYS A 124 21.53 8.98 -1.77
N PHE A 125 21.02 8.52 -2.92
CA PHE A 125 21.77 8.54 -4.18
C PHE A 125 22.09 9.96 -4.65
N MET A 126 21.14 10.90 -4.54
CA MET A 126 21.38 12.31 -4.87
C MET A 126 22.45 12.91 -3.95
N ALA A 127 22.35 12.68 -2.64
CA ALA A 127 23.36 13.14 -1.68
C ALA A 127 24.75 12.55 -1.96
N ALA A 128 24.82 11.26 -2.30
CA ALA A 128 26.07 10.60 -2.70
C ALA A 128 26.62 11.15 -4.02
N THR A 129 25.77 11.43 -5.00
CA THR A 129 26.21 11.97 -6.30
C THR A 129 26.91 13.31 -6.10
N SER A 130 26.39 14.20 -5.27
CA SER A 130 27.04 15.48 -4.97
C SER A 130 28.43 15.34 -4.33
N SER A 131 28.64 14.35 -3.45
CA SER A 131 29.96 14.12 -2.85
C SER A 131 30.93 13.44 -3.82
N LEU A 132 30.45 12.47 -4.62
CA LEU A 132 31.27 11.75 -5.58
C LEU A 132 31.66 12.60 -6.80
N GLU A 133 30.81 13.53 -7.23
CA GLU A 133 31.13 14.48 -8.30
C GLU A 133 32.28 15.40 -7.89
N ALA A 134 32.28 15.87 -6.63
CA ALA A 134 33.38 16.65 -6.08
C ALA A 134 34.71 15.86 -6.06
N ALA A 135 34.64 14.55 -5.82
CA ALA A 135 35.78 13.64 -5.85
C ALA A 135 36.11 13.07 -7.25
N GLN A 136 35.43 13.54 -8.31
CA GLN A 136 35.57 13.06 -9.70
C GLN A 136 35.38 11.53 -9.87
N ASN A 137 34.56 10.91 -9.02
CA ASN A 137 34.39 9.47 -8.99
C ASN A 137 33.26 8.95 -9.90
N ILE A 138 33.50 9.09 -11.21
CA ILE A 138 32.49 8.79 -12.24
C ILE A 138 32.12 7.29 -12.26
N GLU A 139 33.08 6.39 -12.03
CA GLU A 139 32.84 4.94 -12.01
C GLU A 139 31.86 4.55 -10.88
N CYS A 140 32.05 5.11 -9.68
CA CYS A 140 31.17 4.84 -8.55
C CYS A 140 29.76 5.40 -8.79
N ILE A 141 29.63 6.64 -9.29
CA ILE A 141 28.33 7.23 -9.63
C ILE A 141 27.58 6.35 -10.64
N THR A 142 28.28 5.93 -11.70
CA THR A 142 27.70 5.12 -12.77
C THR A 142 27.25 3.75 -12.25
N SER A 143 28.07 3.11 -11.43
CA SER A 143 27.76 1.79 -10.87
C SER A 143 26.58 1.84 -9.91
N VAL A 144 26.51 2.84 -9.04
CA VAL A 144 25.36 3.02 -8.13
C VAL A 144 24.10 3.34 -8.93
N ARG A 145 24.17 4.22 -9.94
CA ARG A 145 23.03 4.56 -10.79
C ARG A 145 22.41 3.33 -11.47
N LYS A 146 23.25 2.43 -12.00
CA LYS A 146 22.79 1.16 -12.59
C LYS A 146 21.92 0.35 -11.64
N VAL A 147 22.26 0.29 -10.36
CA VAL A 147 21.46 -0.40 -9.33
C VAL A 147 20.15 0.33 -9.07
N ILE A 148 20.19 1.66 -8.95
CA ILE A 148 19.00 2.49 -8.68
C ILE A 148 17.96 2.37 -9.80
N ASP A 149 18.41 2.40 -11.04
CA ASP A 149 17.56 2.31 -12.24
C ASP A 149 17.07 0.88 -12.52
N PHE A 150 17.62 -0.13 -11.83
CA PHE A 150 17.28 -1.52 -12.07
C PHE A 150 15.87 -1.88 -11.58
N SER A 151 15.21 -2.78 -12.31
CA SER A 151 13.85 -3.23 -11.99
C SER A 151 13.83 -4.31 -10.91
N PHE A 152 12.68 -4.57 -10.29
CA PHE A 152 12.51 -5.63 -9.30
C PHE A 152 12.32 -7.04 -9.91
N GLN A 153 12.35 -7.19 -11.24
CA GLN A 153 12.01 -8.45 -11.90
C GLN A 153 13.09 -9.52 -11.73
N ASP A 154 14.35 -9.13 -11.91
CA ASP A 154 15.53 -10.01 -11.84
C ASP A 154 16.32 -9.72 -10.56
N VAL A 155 16.08 -10.51 -9.51
CA VAL A 155 16.72 -10.29 -8.21
C VAL A 155 18.18 -10.74 -8.22
N ASP A 156 18.52 -11.73 -9.06
CA ASP A 156 19.87 -12.27 -9.14
C ASP A 156 20.81 -11.28 -9.85
N GLU A 157 20.36 -10.69 -10.95
CA GLU A 157 21.11 -9.61 -11.62
C GLU A 157 21.21 -8.37 -10.72
N LEU A 158 20.14 -8.01 -10.00
CA LEU A 158 20.21 -6.92 -9.03
C LEU A 158 21.28 -7.17 -7.96
N ALA A 159 21.35 -8.39 -7.42
CA ALA A 159 22.36 -8.74 -6.42
C ALA A 159 23.78 -8.60 -6.98
N CYS A 160 24.01 -9.07 -8.21
CA CYS A 160 25.27 -8.91 -8.93
C CYS A 160 25.65 -7.44 -9.10
N LEU A 161 24.71 -6.58 -9.52
CA LEU A 161 24.94 -5.15 -9.68
C LEU A 161 25.24 -4.45 -8.35
N VAL A 162 24.55 -4.84 -7.28
CA VAL A 162 24.81 -4.32 -5.92
C VAL A 162 26.24 -4.66 -5.48
N GLU A 163 26.70 -5.89 -5.70
CA GLU A 163 28.06 -6.30 -5.36
C GLU A 163 29.11 -5.51 -6.15
N GLN A 164 28.89 -5.32 -7.46
CA GLN A 164 29.78 -4.51 -8.30
C GLN A 164 29.84 -3.06 -7.82
N ALA A 165 28.69 -2.45 -7.50
CA ALA A 165 28.63 -1.08 -6.98
C ALA A 165 29.33 -0.96 -5.61
N MET A 166 29.14 -1.94 -4.72
CA MET A 166 29.84 -1.99 -3.43
C MET A 166 31.36 -2.07 -3.58
N GLN A 167 31.86 -2.80 -4.58
CA GLN A 167 33.29 -2.84 -4.88
C GLN A 167 33.80 -1.49 -5.39
N ALA A 168 33.05 -0.81 -6.28
CA ALA A 168 33.40 0.51 -6.77
C ALA A 168 33.47 1.55 -5.64
N ILE A 169 32.50 1.55 -4.71
CA ILE A 169 32.49 2.42 -3.52
C ILE A 169 33.75 2.19 -2.68
N ARG A 170 34.07 0.92 -2.35
CA ARG A 170 35.25 0.60 -1.53
C ARG A 170 36.56 1.07 -2.17
N ARG A 171 36.71 0.90 -3.49
CA ARG A 171 37.90 1.39 -4.22
C ARG A 171 38.02 2.91 -4.18
N SER A 172 36.89 3.60 -4.17
CA SER A 172 36.79 5.05 -4.10
C SER A 172 37.27 5.60 -2.76
N ASP A 173 36.83 4.98 -1.66
CA ASP A 173 37.23 5.38 -0.30
C ASP A 173 38.73 5.13 -0.03
N LEU A 174 39.29 4.07 -0.63
CA LEU A 174 40.73 3.76 -0.57
C LEU A 174 41.59 4.78 -1.33
N GLY A 175 41.07 5.39 -2.40
CA GLY A 175 41.78 6.41 -3.18
C GLY A 175 41.88 7.76 -2.47
N SER A 176 40.91 8.09 -1.61
CA SER A 176 40.81 9.40 -0.94
C SER A 176 41.75 9.58 0.26
N THR A 177 42.44 8.53 0.72
CA THR A 177 43.30 8.58 1.93
C THR A 177 44.79 8.85 1.62
N ARG A 178 45.13 9.24 0.39
CA ARG A 178 46.53 9.40 -0.07
C ARG A 178 47.01 10.84 -0.25
N ASP A 179 46.27 11.84 0.25
CA ASP A 179 46.64 13.26 0.20
C ASP A 179 46.92 13.85 1.58
#